data_AF-A0AAD7ZWP7-F1
#
_entry.id   AF-A0AAD7ZWP7-F1
#
_cell.length_a   1.000
_cell.length_b   1.000
_cell.length_c   1.000
_cell.angle_alpha   90.00
_cell.angle_beta   90.00
_cell.angle_gamma   90.00
#
_symmetry.space_group_name_H-M   'P 1'
#
loop_
_entity.id
_entity.type
_entity.pdbx_description
1 polymer ?
#
loop_
_entity_poly.entity_id
_entity_poly.type
_entity_poly.pdbx_seq_one_letter_code
_entity_poly.pdbx_strand_id
1 'polypeptide(L)'
;MSECSSMQYQFQFAGDGMNMGQNDANVYSNAREEWKEYWACEQSIASARASVMIYDDVNKKWMPSGTSSGLSKVHIYQHQVNNTFRVVGRKLQDHEVVINCAILKGLKYNQATATFHQWRDNKQVYGLTSVVRKMLIPSLVPCFMLLIC
;
A
#
# COMPACT_ATOMS: atom_id res chain seq x y z
N MET A 1 17.18 -8.84 -8.71
CA MET A 1 16.85 -7.39 -8.75
C MET A 1 15.59 -7.09 -9.59
N SER A 2 14.85 -8.10 -10.07
CA SER A 2 13.91 -8.02 -11.19
C SER A 2 12.42 -7.88 -10.84
N GLU A 3 11.94 -8.39 -9.70
CA GLU A 3 10.50 -8.37 -9.38
C GLU A 3 10.05 -7.12 -8.63
N CYS A 4 10.90 -6.60 -7.74
CA CYS A 4 10.61 -5.39 -6.94
C CYS A 4 10.45 -4.14 -7.82
N SER A 5 11.27 -4.02 -8.88
CA SER A 5 11.17 -2.90 -9.83
C SER A 5 9.90 -3.00 -10.69
N SER A 6 9.53 -4.22 -11.10
CA SER A 6 8.30 -4.47 -11.86
C SER A 6 7.06 -4.10 -11.06
N MET A 7 6.97 -4.52 -9.79
CA MET A 7 5.83 -4.22 -8.92
C MET A 7 5.68 -2.71 -8.66
N GLN A 8 6.80 -2.01 -8.46
CA GLN A 8 6.81 -0.55 -8.29
C GLN A 8 6.35 0.19 -9.56
N TYR A 9 6.76 -0.27 -10.74
CA TYR A 9 6.27 0.27 -12.02
C TYR A 9 4.79 -0.02 -12.25
N GLN A 10 4.32 -1.24 -11.92
CA GLN A 10 2.90 -1.62 -11.99
C GLN A 10 2.01 -0.73 -11.10
N PHE A 11 2.50 -0.30 -9.93
CA PHE A 11 1.78 0.63 -9.05
C PHE A 11 1.69 2.06 -9.62
N GLN A 12 2.68 2.47 -10.42
CA GLN A 12 2.71 3.79 -11.07
C GLN A 12 1.71 3.85 -12.24
N PHE A 13 1.72 2.86 -13.15
CA PHE A 13 0.85 2.85 -14.34
C PHE A 13 -0.65 2.72 -14.04
N ALA A 14 -1.02 2.09 -12.93
CA ALA A 14 -2.44 1.99 -12.53
C ALA A 14 -3.02 3.33 -12.04
N GLY A 15 -2.19 4.31 -11.69
CA GLY A 15 -2.59 5.61 -11.14
C GLY A 15 -2.72 6.73 -12.18
N ASP A 16 -2.03 6.62 -13.31
CA ASP A 16 -1.97 7.69 -14.31
C ASP A 16 -3.06 7.50 -15.39
N GLY A 17 -4.12 8.31 -15.35
CA GLY A 17 -5.14 8.36 -16.41
C GLY A 17 -4.57 9.04 -17.66
N MET A 18 -4.37 8.29 -18.76
CA MET A 18 -3.70 8.81 -19.97
C MET A 18 -4.64 8.93 -21.19
N ASN A 19 -4.45 10.01 -21.96
CA ASN A 19 -5.17 10.41 -23.19
C ASN A 19 -4.84 9.50 -24.40
N MET A 20 -5.82 9.19 -25.26
CA MET A 20 -5.75 8.09 -26.24
C MET A 20 -5.36 8.49 -27.68
N GLY A 21 -4.46 7.71 -28.29
CA GLY A 21 -4.30 7.53 -29.75
C GLY A 21 -4.68 6.10 -30.16
N GLN A 22 -5.24 5.92 -31.37
CA GLN A 22 -5.95 4.68 -31.78
C GLN A 22 -5.07 3.43 -31.98
N ASN A 23 -3.78 3.52 -32.28
CA ASN A 23 -2.90 2.34 -32.41
C ASN A 23 -2.46 1.76 -31.05
N ASP A 24 -2.51 2.55 -29.99
CA ASP A 24 -2.10 2.10 -28.67
C ASP A 24 -3.21 1.29 -27.96
N ALA A 25 -4.45 1.39 -28.45
CA ALA A 25 -5.64 0.78 -27.84
C ALA A 25 -5.54 -0.76 -27.72
N ASN A 26 -4.99 -1.46 -28.72
CA ASN A 26 -4.85 -2.92 -28.71
C ASN A 26 -3.72 -3.39 -27.77
N VAL A 27 -2.64 -2.62 -27.65
CA VAL A 27 -1.54 -2.92 -26.72
C VAL A 27 -2.03 -2.74 -25.28
N TYR A 28 -2.80 -1.68 -25.02
CA TYR A 28 -3.39 -1.43 -23.70
C TYR A 28 -4.53 -2.38 -23.35
N SER A 29 -5.34 -2.86 -24.30
CA SER A 29 -6.38 -3.85 -24.00
C SER A 29 -5.76 -5.16 -23.52
N ASN A 30 -4.69 -5.63 -24.18
CA ASN A 30 -3.96 -6.84 -23.77
C ASN A 30 -3.29 -6.64 -22.41
N ALA A 31 -2.59 -5.51 -22.20
CA ALA A 31 -1.97 -5.21 -20.90
C ALA A 31 -3.00 -5.09 -19.76
N ARG A 32 -4.19 -4.54 -20.04
CA ARG A 32 -5.27 -4.43 -19.04
C ARG A 32 -5.87 -5.79 -18.68
N GLU A 33 -5.90 -6.74 -19.61
CA GLU A 33 -6.32 -8.11 -19.32
C GLU A 33 -5.28 -8.85 -18.48
N GLU A 34 -3.99 -8.72 -18.80
CA GLU A 34 -2.90 -9.27 -17.99
C GLU A 34 -2.90 -8.75 -16.55
N TRP A 35 -3.14 -7.45 -16.35
CA TRP A 35 -3.17 -6.88 -14.99
C TRP A 35 -4.42 -7.25 -14.20
N LYS A 36 -5.56 -7.47 -14.87
CA LYS A 36 -6.75 -8.02 -14.21
C LYS A 36 -6.46 -9.40 -13.66
N GLU A 37 -5.78 -10.26 -14.43
CA GLU A 37 -5.38 -11.59 -13.98
C GLU A 37 -4.38 -11.55 -12.83
N TYR A 38 -3.42 -10.61 -12.87
CA TYR A 38 -2.49 -10.38 -11.77
C TYR A 38 -3.23 -10.03 -10.47
N TRP A 39 -4.09 -9.01 -10.49
CA TRP A 39 -4.86 -8.63 -9.29
C TRP A 39 -5.93 -9.65 -8.91
N ALA A 40 -6.37 -10.52 -9.81
CA ALA A 40 -7.25 -11.64 -9.48
C ALA A 40 -6.59 -12.64 -8.53
N CYS A 41 -5.25 -12.70 -8.51
CA CYS A 41 -4.47 -13.52 -7.58
C CYS A 41 -4.19 -12.82 -6.24
N GLU A 42 -4.63 -11.58 -6.06
CA GLU A 42 -4.48 -10.86 -4.80
C GLU A 42 -5.68 -11.04 -3.87
N GLN A 43 -5.40 -11.47 -2.64
CA GLN A 43 -6.42 -11.61 -1.61
C GLN A 43 -6.12 -10.66 -0.44
N SER A 44 -7.15 -9.97 0.03
CA SER A 44 -7.03 -9.21 1.27
C SER A 44 -6.99 -10.17 2.45
N ILE A 45 -5.83 -10.23 3.11
CA ILE A 45 -5.63 -11.04 4.32
C ILE A 45 -5.98 -10.25 5.58
N ALA A 46 -6.16 -8.94 5.45
CA ALA A 46 -6.41 -8.06 6.56
C ALA A 46 -6.99 -6.71 6.19
N SER A 47 -7.68 -6.09 7.15
CA SER A 47 -8.10 -4.70 7.04
C SER A 47 -8.10 -3.97 8.37
N ALA A 48 -7.91 -2.66 8.33
CA ALA A 48 -7.97 -1.76 9.47
C ALA A 48 -8.48 -0.38 9.05
N ARG A 49 -8.96 0.40 10.02
CA ARG A 49 -9.23 1.82 9.85
C ARG A 49 -8.12 2.62 10.53
N ALA A 50 -7.43 3.45 9.77
CA ALA A 50 -6.31 4.24 10.28
C ALA A 50 -6.15 5.53 9.46
N SER A 51 -5.58 6.56 10.09
CA SER A 51 -5.07 7.72 9.36
C SER A 51 -3.70 7.37 8.78
N VAL A 52 -3.54 7.55 7.48
CA VAL A 52 -2.27 7.32 6.78
C VAL A 52 -1.46 8.61 6.78
N MET A 53 -0.21 8.51 7.22
CA MET A 53 0.73 9.61 7.37
C MET A 53 1.98 9.33 6.53
N ILE A 54 2.59 10.38 6.00
CA ILE A 54 3.89 10.37 5.36
C ILE A 54 4.84 11.27 6.15
N TYR A 55 6.09 10.85 6.31
CA TYR A 55 7.10 11.70 6.93
C TYR A 55 7.71 12.63 5.89
N ASP A 56 7.62 13.94 6.14
CA ASP A 56 8.28 14.96 5.37
C ASP A 56 9.70 15.16 5.91
N ASP A 57 10.70 14.66 5.19
CA ASP A 57 12.10 14.76 5.57
C ASP A 57 12.65 16.20 5.53
N VAL A 58 12.02 17.11 4.80
CA VAL A 58 12.44 18.52 4.71
C VAL A 58 11.98 19.26 5.97
N ASN A 59 10.69 19.14 6.28
CA ASN A 59 10.08 19.85 7.41
C ASN A 59 10.14 19.05 8.73
N LYS A 60 10.72 17.84 8.71
CA LYS A 60 10.87 16.95 9.86
C LYS A 60 9.57 16.66 10.61
N LYS A 61 8.46 16.55 9.87
CA LYS A 61 7.11 16.40 10.44
C LYS A 61 6.32 15.31 9.72
N TRP A 62 5.36 14.75 10.45
CA TRP A 62 4.35 13.87 9.86
C TRP A 62 3.26 14.70 9.18
N MET A 63 2.95 14.35 7.94
CA MET A 63 1.90 14.97 7.14
C MET A 63 0.84 13.91 6.78
N PRO A 64 -0.45 14.27 6.74
CA PRO A 64 -1.47 13.35 6.25
C PRO A 64 -1.19 13.00 4.79
N SER A 65 -1.34 11.72 4.44
CA SER A 65 -1.24 11.30 3.04
C SER A 65 -2.53 11.58 2.28
N GLY A 66 -2.39 11.97 1.01
CA GLY A 66 -3.47 12.37 0.11
C GLY A 66 -3.82 13.86 0.17
N THR A 67 -4.84 14.23 -0.59
CA THR A 67 -5.35 15.61 -0.66
C THR A 67 -6.12 16.02 0.60
N SER A 68 -6.70 15.06 1.32
CA SER A 68 -7.56 15.29 2.48
C SER A 68 -7.03 14.62 3.75
N SER A 69 -7.28 15.26 4.90
CA SER A 69 -7.05 14.62 6.21
C SER A 69 -8.20 13.67 6.57
N GLY A 70 -7.92 12.63 7.34
CA GLY A 70 -8.96 11.72 7.85
C GLY A 70 -8.61 10.24 7.74
N LEU A 71 -9.61 9.42 8.06
CA LEU A 71 -9.47 7.97 8.11
C LEU A 71 -9.48 7.33 6.73
N SER A 72 -8.68 6.28 6.62
CA SER A 72 -8.62 5.40 5.46
C SER A 72 -8.98 3.97 5.86
N LYS A 73 -9.58 3.24 4.92
CA LYS A 73 -9.65 1.79 4.97
C LYS A 73 -8.33 1.25 4.41
N VAL A 74 -7.54 0.64 5.26
CA VAL A 74 -6.23 0.08 4.91
C VAL A 74 -6.36 -1.43 4.83
N HIS A 75 -5.86 -1.99 3.74
CA HIS A 75 -5.83 -3.42 3.47
C HIS A 75 -4.39 -3.89 3.31
N ILE A 76 -4.16 -5.13 3.70
CA ILE A 76 -2.97 -5.87 3.30
C ILE A 76 -3.44 -6.91 2.30
N TYR A 77 -2.80 -6.89 1.13
CA TYR A 77 -3.03 -7.87 0.09
C TYR A 77 -1.85 -8.83 0.03
N GLN A 78 -2.15 -10.10 -0.13
CA GLN A 78 -1.19 -11.14 -0.50
C GLN A 78 -1.46 -11.55 -1.95
N HIS A 79 -0.44 -11.48 -2.79
CA HIS A 79 -0.48 -12.11 -4.09
C HIS A 79 -0.15 -13.60 -3.92
N GLN A 80 -1.11 -14.50 -4.14
CA GLN A 80 -0.96 -15.90 -3.79
C GLN A 80 0.09 -16.63 -4.63
N VAL A 81 0.17 -16.33 -5.93
CA VAL A 81 1.13 -16.96 -6.84
C VAL A 81 2.57 -16.55 -6.54
N ASN A 82 2.82 -15.23 -6.43
CA ASN A 82 4.15 -14.68 -6.21
C ASN A 82 4.56 -14.69 -4.73
N ASN A 83 3.61 -14.97 -3.82
CA ASN A 83 3.76 -14.88 -2.37
C ASN A 83 4.35 -13.53 -1.91
N THR A 84 3.88 -12.44 -2.52
CA THR A 84 4.28 -11.07 -2.20
C THR A 84 3.15 -10.34 -1.50
N PHE A 85 3.50 -9.27 -0.76
CA PHE A 85 2.54 -8.54 0.06
C PHE A 85 2.59 -7.05 -0.25
N ARG A 86 1.44 -6.38 -0.14
CA ARG A 86 1.36 -4.92 -0.25
C ARG A 86 0.30 -4.33 0.67
N VAL A 87 0.55 -3.10 1.10
CA VAL A 87 -0.39 -2.26 1.84
C VAL A 87 -1.07 -1.32 0.87
N VAL A 88 -2.40 -1.33 0.87
CA VAL A 88 -3.21 -0.39 0.08
C VAL A 88 -4.19 0.31 1.01
N GLY A 89 -4.16 1.63 1.04
CA GLY A 89 -5.07 2.44 1.84
C GLY A 89 -5.85 3.41 0.98
N ARG A 90 -7.17 3.38 1.14
CA ARG A 90 -8.09 4.30 0.49
C ARG A 90 -8.83 5.14 1.51
N LYS A 91 -8.93 6.44 1.27
CA LYS A 91 -9.75 7.35 2.09
C LYS A 91 -11.20 6.87 2.10
N LEU A 92 -11.89 7.11 3.22
CA LEU A 92 -13.28 6.68 3.36
C LEU A 92 -14.27 7.58 2.61
N GLN A 93 -13.91 8.84 2.32
CA GLN A 93 -14.83 9.84 1.76
C GLN A 93 -14.87 9.80 0.23
N ASP A 94 -13.70 9.79 -0.40
CA ASP A 94 -13.52 9.93 -1.86
C ASP A 94 -12.84 8.70 -2.48
N HIS A 95 -12.50 7.68 -1.68
CA HIS A 95 -11.76 6.50 -2.10
C HIS A 95 -10.38 6.80 -2.71
N GLU A 96 -9.80 7.97 -2.43
CA GLU A 96 -8.45 8.37 -2.85
C GLU A 96 -7.44 7.33 -2.35
N VAL A 97 -6.58 6.85 -3.25
CA VAL A 97 -5.48 5.94 -2.87
C VAL A 97 -4.38 6.77 -2.23
N VAL A 98 -4.17 6.56 -0.93
CA VAL A 98 -3.21 7.36 -0.13
C VAL A 98 -2.02 6.55 0.35
N ILE A 99 -2.03 5.25 0.12
CA ILE A 99 -0.85 4.40 0.21
C ILE A 99 -1.05 3.20 -0.71
N ASN A 100 0.00 2.87 -1.44
CA ASN A 100 0.13 1.65 -2.23
C ASN A 100 1.60 1.25 -2.20
N CYS A 101 1.97 0.44 -1.21
CA CYS A 101 3.35 0.14 -0.88
C CYS A 101 3.57 -1.37 -0.79
N ALA A 102 4.60 -1.88 -1.47
CA ALA A 102 5.04 -3.27 -1.30
C ALA A 102 5.64 -3.49 0.10
N ILE A 103 5.40 -4.67 0.67
CA ILE A 103 6.07 -5.15 1.88
C ILE A 103 7.18 -6.09 1.43
N LEU A 104 8.43 -5.63 1.55
CA LEU A 104 9.60 -6.41 1.17
C LEU A 104 10.12 -7.20 2.37
N LYS A 105 10.79 -8.33 2.09
CA LYS A 105 11.54 -9.06 3.12
C LYS A 105 12.59 -8.15 3.75
N GLY A 106 12.68 -8.16 5.07
CA GLY A 106 13.59 -7.28 5.82
C GLY A 106 13.14 -5.82 5.97
N LEU A 107 11.88 -5.51 5.62
CA LEU A 107 11.28 -4.19 5.88
C LEU A 107 11.33 -3.88 7.39
N LYS A 108 11.90 -2.74 7.77
CA LYS A 108 12.01 -2.37 9.18
C LYS A 108 10.71 -1.77 9.68
N TYR A 109 9.93 -2.57 10.39
CA TYR A 109 8.73 -2.14 11.09
C TYR A 109 9.08 -1.56 12.46
N ASN A 110 8.47 -0.43 12.83
CA ASN A 110 8.63 0.20 14.13
C ASN A 110 7.27 0.57 14.73
N GLN A 111 6.98 0.05 15.91
CA GLN A 111 5.84 0.48 16.71
C GLN A 111 6.27 1.64 17.61
N ALA A 112 6.12 2.87 17.12
CA ALA A 112 6.50 4.08 17.85
C ALA A 112 5.59 4.33 19.07
N THR A 113 4.29 4.02 18.98
CA THR A 113 3.38 3.98 20.13
C THR A 113 2.37 2.84 19.99
N ALA A 114 1.52 2.62 21.00
CA ALA A 114 0.45 1.62 20.94
C ALA A 114 -0.53 1.83 19.77
N THR A 115 -0.65 3.06 19.25
CA THR A 115 -1.58 3.41 18.17
C THR A 115 -0.87 3.94 16.92
N PHE A 116 0.45 4.08 16.96
CA PHE A 116 1.23 4.64 15.85
C PHE A 116 2.34 3.69 15.43
N HIS A 117 2.21 3.22 14.20
CA HIS A 117 3.10 2.22 13.59
C HIS A 117 3.69 2.81 12.32
N GLN A 118 4.98 2.61 12.10
CA GLN A 118 5.69 3.19 10.97
C GLN A 118 6.65 2.20 10.33
N TRP A 119 6.92 2.42 9.06
CA TRP A 119 7.96 1.72 8.32
C TRP A 119 8.51 2.60 7.21
N ARG A 120 9.62 2.18 6.63
CA ARG A 120 10.31 2.90 5.56
C ARG A 120 10.43 1.99 4.34
N ASP A 121 10.11 2.53 3.17
CA ASP A 121 10.56 1.99 1.89
C ASP A 121 11.75 2.80 1.35
N ASN A 122 12.20 2.52 0.12
CA ASN A 122 13.36 3.19 -0.46
C ASN A 122 13.15 4.70 -0.73
N LYS A 123 11.92 5.21 -0.69
CA LYS A 123 11.55 6.57 -1.09
C LYS A 123 10.87 7.37 0.03
N GLN A 124 10.09 6.72 0.89
CA GLN A 124 9.13 7.34 1.79
C GLN A 124 9.05 6.58 3.12
N VAL A 125 8.84 7.32 4.20
CA VAL A 125 8.41 6.74 5.48
C VAL A 125 6.90 6.89 5.61
N TYR A 126 6.24 5.78 5.88
CA TYR A 126 4.81 5.72 6.12
C TYR A 126 4.53 5.54 7.61
N GLY A 127 3.43 6.13 8.05
CA GLY A 127 2.87 5.98 9.38
C GLY A 127 1.39 5.64 9.30
N LEU A 128 0.93 4.75 10.18
CA LEU A 128 -0.48 4.43 10.38
C LEU A 128 -0.87 4.76 11.81
N THR A 129 -1.80 5.71 11.95
CA THR A 129 -2.42 6.06 13.24
C THR A 129 -3.74 5.34 13.36
N SER A 130 -3.83 4.37 14.27
CA SER A 130 -5.03 3.56 14.48
C SER A 130 -6.06 4.27 15.36
N VAL A 131 -7.35 4.03 15.08
CA VAL A 131 -8.47 4.61 15.87
C VAL A 131 -8.74 3.89 17.19
N VAL A 132 -8.20 2.69 17.40
CA VAL A 132 -8.44 1.87 18.60
C VAL A 132 -7.14 1.50 19.29
N ARG A 133 -7.10 1.62 20.64
CA ARG A 133 -5.94 1.26 21.49
C ARG A 133 -5.65 -0.24 21.54
N LYS A 134 -6.65 -1.06 21.25
CA LYS A 134 -6.46 -2.42 20.77
C LYS A 134 -6.72 -2.37 19.28
N MET A 135 -5.67 -2.27 18.48
CA MET A 135 -5.71 -2.93 17.19
C MET A 135 -6.28 -4.33 17.46
N LEU A 136 -7.52 -4.61 17.03
CA LEU A 136 -8.01 -5.98 16.87
C LEU A 136 -7.26 -6.57 15.67
N ILE A 137 -5.95 -6.64 15.87
CA ILE A 137 -4.94 -7.22 15.04
C ILE A 137 -4.08 -8.15 15.95
N PRO A 138 -4.64 -8.98 16.86
CA PRO A 138 -3.92 -10.17 17.31
C PRO A 138 -3.51 -11.09 16.16
N SER A 139 -4.11 -10.94 14.96
CA SER A 139 -3.74 -11.69 13.76
C SER A 139 -2.66 -11.02 12.90
N LEU A 140 -2.62 -9.69 12.75
CA LEU A 140 -1.54 -9.05 11.97
C LEU A 140 -0.36 -8.54 12.78
N VAL A 141 -0.38 -8.37 14.10
CA VAL A 141 0.91 -8.14 14.76
C VAL A 141 1.79 -9.38 14.56
N PRO A 142 1.27 -10.62 14.67
CA PRO A 142 1.96 -11.81 14.19
C PRO A 142 2.09 -11.84 12.67
N CYS A 143 1.06 -11.69 11.82
CA CYS A 143 1.29 -11.81 10.37
C CYS A 143 2.20 -10.72 9.78
N PHE A 144 2.12 -9.47 10.24
CA PHE A 144 2.99 -8.37 9.82
C PHE A 144 4.42 -8.53 10.39
N MET A 145 4.61 -9.12 11.59
CA MET A 145 5.94 -9.45 12.14
C MET A 145 6.53 -10.75 11.55
N LEU A 146 5.73 -11.81 11.37
CA LEU A 146 6.09 -13.11 10.79
C LEU A 146 6.38 -13.04 9.29
N LEU A 147 5.85 -12.04 8.59
CA LEU A 147 6.18 -11.80 7.18
C LEU A 147 7.47 -10.97 7.00
N ILE A 148 8.01 -10.41 8.09
CA ILE A 148 9.17 -9.52 8.08
C ILE A 148 10.42 -10.17 8.72
N CYS A 149 10.25 -11.16 9.61
CA CYS A 149 11.33 -11.96 10.20
C CYS A 149 11.42 -13.37 9.61
#